data_AF-A0A3R0XW39-F1
#
_entry.id   AF-A0A3R0XW39-F1
#
_cell.length_a   1.000
_cell.length_b   1.000
_cell.length_c   1.000
_cell.angle_alpha   90.00
_cell.angle_beta   90.00
_cell.angle_gamma   90.00
#
_symmetry.space_group_name_H-M   'P 1'
#
loop_
_entity.id
_entity.type
_entity.pdbx_description
1 polymer ?
#
loop_
_entity_poly.entity_id
_entity_poly.type
_entity_poly.pdbx_seq_one_letter_code
_entity_poly.pdbx_strand_id
1 'polypeptide(L)'
;MSRSIRICSYLLLPLIYLLVNVKIAQLGESFPITIVTFLPLLLLLFVERISVKKLMIALGIGAGFTAFNFLFGQSLNAGKYVTSTMLFVYIVVIIGMVWSIRFKTISAHNHRKILRFFYLVVGMVVALAAVEMAQIILTGGSSIMEGISKYLIYSNSYVLNFIKFGGKRTTALYFEPAFFALALISIWLSIKQFGIKTPKSDAMILAGIILSGSFSGVMTFILFYLLEWAFQYLNKDAIKKKLPLALVSLTLFLVGVIIAFPYIATRLGDLGTEGSSSYYRIVGPLVMVGYSLTHIDGVVRFGSLYEYVASFGIFNGAGVGKTIDNGLYLLIIYFSWFAVLMTLWYMGKVLKMALNAFGDNRNFRVQLYLFTPVSLFFTGSIFSPEYAFLIVCPFILRKALKIS
;
A
#
# COMPACT_ATOMS: atom_id res chain seq x y z
N MET A 1 25.01 -14.13 30.38
CA MET A 1 23.58 -13.87 30.67
C MET A 1 23.47 -12.55 31.41
N SER A 2 22.73 -11.58 30.88
CA SER A 2 22.30 -10.36 31.60
C SER A 2 20.81 -10.14 31.32
N ARG A 3 20.04 -9.85 32.37
CA ARG A 3 18.57 -9.75 32.39
C ARG A 3 18.13 -8.29 32.22
N SER A 4 16.92 -8.13 31.67
CA SER A 4 16.03 -6.95 31.72
C SER A 4 16.38 -5.82 30.72
N ILE A 5 15.63 -5.55 29.63
CA ILE A 5 14.20 -5.68 29.34
C ILE A 5 14.00 -6.53 28.06
N ARG A 6 13.25 -7.64 28.16
CA ARG A 6 13.06 -8.65 27.09
C ARG A 6 11.81 -8.38 26.22
N ILE A 7 11.48 -7.12 25.95
CA ILE A 7 10.44 -6.80 24.97
C ILE A 7 11.12 -6.73 23.61
N CYS A 8 10.76 -7.64 22.71
CA CYS A 8 11.27 -7.59 21.35
C CYS A 8 10.74 -6.31 20.71
N SER A 9 11.61 -5.33 20.46
CA SER A 9 11.20 -4.03 19.90
C SER A 9 10.39 -4.20 18.61
N TYR A 10 10.62 -5.28 17.85
CA TYR A 10 9.86 -5.63 16.65
C TYR A 10 8.37 -5.89 16.87
N LEU A 11 7.91 -6.08 18.12
CA LEU A 11 6.47 -6.09 18.44
C LEU A 11 5.81 -4.74 18.14
N LEU A 12 6.58 -3.65 18.07
CA LEU A 12 6.09 -2.36 17.64
C LEU A 12 5.57 -2.39 16.19
N LEU A 13 6.13 -3.24 15.31
CA LEU A 13 5.72 -3.28 13.91
C LEU A 13 4.24 -3.71 13.74
N PRO A 14 3.77 -4.86 14.29
CA PRO A 14 2.33 -5.16 14.31
C PRO A 14 1.48 -4.07 14.97
N LEU A 15 1.94 -3.50 16.09
CA LEU A 15 1.19 -2.47 16.82
C LEU A 15 0.95 -1.22 15.97
N ILE A 16 1.95 -0.80 15.18
CA ILE A 16 1.82 0.38 14.31
C ILE A 16 0.67 0.20 13.31
N TYR A 17 0.38 -1.01 12.80
CA TYR A 17 -0.76 -1.20 11.89
C TYR A 17 -2.12 -0.83 12.52
N LEU A 18 -2.26 -0.92 13.84
CA LEU A 18 -3.49 -0.50 14.53
C LEU A 18 -3.56 1.01 14.72
N LEU A 19 -2.39 1.67 14.76
CA LEU A 19 -2.24 3.08 15.14
C LEU A 19 -1.87 3.97 13.95
N VAL A 20 -1.65 3.39 12.77
CA VAL A 20 -1.02 4.07 11.63
C VAL A 20 -1.77 5.33 11.23
N ASN A 21 -3.10 5.32 11.30
CA ASN A 21 -3.95 6.46 10.95
C ASN A 21 -4.47 7.26 12.15
N VAL A 22 -4.08 6.90 13.37
CA VAL A 22 -4.54 7.60 14.58
C VAL A 22 -3.88 8.97 14.62
N LYS A 23 -4.72 10.01 14.67
CA LYS A 23 -4.28 11.41 14.71
C LYS A 23 -3.67 11.70 16.08
N ILE A 24 -2.41 12.13 16.08
CA ILE A 24 -1.75 12.65 17.29
C ILE A 24 -1.84 14.18 17.28
N ALA A 25 -1.45 14.79 16.16
CA ALA A 25 -1.50 16.23 15.95
C ALA A 25 -1.57 16.55 14.44
N GLN A 26 -1.64 17.84 14.10
CA GLN A 26 -1.59 18.32 12.72
C GLN A 26 -0.75 19.59 12.69
N LEU A 27 0.25 19.64 11.81
CA LEU A 27 1.11 20.80 11.64
C LEU A 27 0.62 21.62 10.43
N GLY A 28 0.19 22.86 10.69
CA GLY A 28 -0.48 23.70 9.71
C GLY A 28 -1.78 23.06 9.19
N GLU A 29 -2.17 23.40 7.97
CA GLU A 29 -3.43 22.89 7.40
C GLU A 29 -3.32 21.44 6.88
N SER A 30 -2.11 20.92 6.63
CA SER A 30 -1.96 19.77 5.72
C SER A 30 -0.92 18.72 6.11
N PHE A 31 -0.07 18.93 7.12
CA PHE A 31 0.91 17.91 7.50
C PHE A 31 0.41 17.02 8.65
N PRO A 32 0.15 15.73 8.39
CA PRO A 32 -0.35 14.79 9.39
C PRO A 32 0.75 14.38 10.38
N ILE A 33 0.45 14.43 11.68
CA ILE A 33 1.30 13.83 12.72
C ILE A 33 0.60 12.60 13.28
N THR A 34 1.15 11.43 12.94
CA THR A 34 0.78 10.11 13.46
C THR A 34 2.01 9.43 14.07
N ILE A 35 1.85 8.24 14.65
CA ILE A 35 3.00 7.47 15.18
C ILE A 35 4.05 7.20 14.10
N VAL A 36 3.61 7.04 12.84
CA VAL A 36 4.49 6.76 11.71
C VAL A 36 5.19 7.97 11.15
N THR A 37 4.83 9.21 11.53
CA THR A 37 5.63 10.42 11.26
C THR A 37 7.00 10.35 11.95
N PHE A 38 7.11 9.56 13.03
CA PHE A 38 8.36 9.32 13.75
C PHE A 38 9.08 8.06 13.28
N LEU A 39 8.67 7.44 12.15
CA LEU A 39 9.24 6.18 11.68
C LEU A 39 10.78 6.22 11.54
N PRO A 40 11.43 7.27 11.01
CA PRO A 40 12.89 7.38 11.00
C PRO A 40 13.53 7.15 12.38
N LEU A 41 12.95 7.74 13.44
CA LEU A 41 13.42 7.55 14.81
C LEU A 41 13.12 6.14 15.32
N LEU A 42 11.93 5.61 15.04
CA LEU A 42 11.54 4.25 15.41
C LEU A 42 12.46 3.20 14.76
N LEU A 43 12.91 3.44 13.53
CA LEU A 43 13.86 2.56 12.83
C LEU A 43 15.18 2.42 13.58
N LEU A 44 15.65 3.46 14.28
CA LEU A 44 16.90 3.44 15.05
C LEU A 44 16.88 2.37 16.16
N LEU A 45 15.70 2.04 16.70
CA LEU A 45 15.55 0.96 17.70
C LEU A 45 15.98 -0.41 17.14
N PHE A 46 15.82 -0.59 15.83
CA PHE A 46 16.08 -1.84 15.11
C PHE A 46 17.45 -1.90 14.45
N VAL A 47 18.26 -0.83 14.49
CA VAL A 47 19.54 -0.74 13.78
C VAL A 47 20.61 -1.62 14.42
N GLU A 48 21.24 -2.49 13.63
CA GLU A 48 22.53 -3.11 13.95
C GLU A 48 23.68 -2.25 13.41
N ARG A 49 23.60 -1.86 12.12
CA ARG A 49 24.56 -0.97 11.44
C ARG A 49 23.86 -0.17 10.34
N ILE A 50 24.40 1.00 10.00
CA ILE A 50 23.94 1.83 8.88
C ILE A 50 25.05 2.00 7.86
N SER A 51 24.76 1.72 6.59
CA SER A 51 25.67 2.03 5.49
C SER A 51 25.51 3.50 5.08
N VAL A 52 26.41 4.37 5.53
CA VAL A 52 26.40 5.79 5.20
C VAL A 52 26.44 6.00 3.68
N LYS A 53 27.25 5.24 2.95
CA LYS A 53 27.31 5.31 1.47
C LYS A 53 25.94 5.10 0.83
N LYS A 54 25.20 4.05 1.22
CA LYS A 54 23.86 3.79 0.65
C LYS A 54 22.88 4.89 1.03
N LEU A 55 22.97 5.41 2.25
CA LEU A 55 22.09 6.47 2.72
C LEU A 55 22.34 7.76 1.94
N MET A 56 23.60 8.15 1.76
CA MET A 56 23.97 9.33 0.96
C MET A 56 23.57 9.18 -0.51
N ILE A 57 23.64 7.99 -1.09
CA ILE A 57 23.13 7.74 -2.45
C ILE A 57 21.61 7.96 -2.50
N ALA A 58 20.85 7.41 -1.55
CA ALA A 58 19.40 7.57 -1.52
C ALA A 58 18.99 9.04 -1.34
N LEU A 59 19.65 9.75 -0.41
CA LEU A 59 19.41 11.18 -0.17
C LEU A 59 19.83 12.03 -1.37
N GLY A 60 20.94 11.71 -2.03
CA GLY A 60 21.39 12.39 -3.25
C GLY A 60 20.42 12.21 -4.42
N ILE A 61 19.90 11.00 -4.61
CA ILE A 61 18.84 10.73 -5.60
C ILE A 61 17.58 11.53 -5.26
N GLY A 62 17.16 11.55 -3.99
CA GLY A 62 16.01 12.33 -3.54
C GLY A 62 16.19 13.83 -3.76
N ALA A 63 17.36 14.38 -3.40
CA ALA A 63 17.70 15.77 -3.64
C ALA A 63 17.69 16.11 -5.15
N GLY A 64 18.20 15.20 -5.99
CA GLY A 64 18.12 15.32 -7.44
C GLY A 64 16.68 15.39 -7.95
N PHE A 65 15.78 14.54 -7.46
CA PHE A 65 14.36 14.58 -7.81
C PHE A 65 13.65 15.84 -7.29
N THR A 66 13.97 16.29 -6.08
CA THR A 66 13.44 17.55 -5.54
C THR A 66 13.89 18.74 -6.38
N ALA A 67 15.17 18.80 -6.74
CA ALA A 67 15.71 19.85 -7.60
C ALA A 67 15.09 19.81 -9.00
N PHE A 68 14.96 18.62 -9.59
CA PHE A 68 14.26 18.42 -10.86
C PHE A 68 12.84 18.98 -10.80
N ASN A 69 12.05 18.59 -9.80
CA ASN A 69 10.68 19.06 -9.65
C ASN A 69 10.59 20.58 -9.43
N PHE A 70 11.54 21.15 -8.69
CA PHE A 70 11.61 22.60 -8.48
C PHE A 70 11.90 23.36 -9.78
N LEU A 71 12.88 22.90 -10.55
CA LEU A 71 13.36 23.58 -11.76
C LEU A 71 12.39 23.44 -12.94
N PHE A 72 11.85 22.24 -13.16
CA PHE A 72 11.02 21.94 -14.32
C PHE A 72 9.52 21.93 -14.03
N GLY A 73 9.12 21.85 -12.76
CA GLY A 73 7.71 21.80 -12.39
C GLY A 73 7.02 23.17 -12.49
N GLN A 74 5.88 23.20 -13.18
CA GLN A 74 4.98 24.34 -13.24
C GLN A 74 4.33 24.57 -11.86
N SER A 75 4.43 25.79 -11.35
CA SER A 75 3.85 26.18 -10.07
C SER A 75 2.49 26.83 -10.27
N LEU A 76 1.43 26.18 -9.81
CA LEU A 76 0.08 26.75 -9.77
C LEU A 76 -0.28 27.25 -8.37
N ASN A 77 0.39 26.74 -7.33
CA ASN A 77 0.25 27.20 -5.96
C ASN A 77 1.56 27.03 -5.17
N ALA A 78 2.26 28.13 -4.92
CA ALA A 78 3.54 28.12 -4.19
C ALA A 78 3.37 27.83 -2.69
N GLY A 79 2.21 28.16 -2.10
CA GLY A 79 1.97 28.07 -0.65
C GLY A 79 1.99 26.63 -0.11
N LYS A 80 1.68 25.65 -0.96
CA LYS A 80 1.66 24.21 -0.60
C LYS A 80 2.95 23.47 -0.96
N TYR A 81 3.90 24.14 -1.64
CA TYR A 81 5.12 23.51 -2.13
C TYR A 81 5.94 22.89 -1.01
N VAL A 82 6.13 23.63 0.09
CA VAL A 82 6.96 23.20 1.23
C VAL A 82 6.40 21.92 1.84
N THR A 83 5.09 21.87 2.14
CA THR A 83 4.47 20.69 2.76
C THR A 83 4.59 19.45 1.88
N SER A 84 4.26 19.56 0.59
CA SER A 84 4.36 18.42 -0.33
C SER A 84 5.80 17.97 -0.56
N THR A 85 6.75 18.91 -0.59
CA THR A 85 8.17 18.61 -0.70
C THR A 85 8.67 17.90 0.55
N MET A 86 8.27 18.33 1.75
CA MET A 86 8.61 17.67 3.01
C MET A 86 8.09 16.23 3.05
N LEU A 87 6.87 15.98 2.60
CA LEU A 87 6.31 14.63 2.48
C LEU A 87 7.11 13.75 1.49
N PHE A 88 7.53 14.33 0.36
CA PHE A 88 8.39 13.62 -0.59
C PHE A 88 9.78 13.30 0.02
N VAL A 89 10.43 14.28 0.65
CA VAL A 89 11.72 14.07 1.33
C VAL A 89 11.58 13.02 2.43
N TYR A 90 10.47 13.03 3.15
CA TYR A 90 10.17 12.07 4.20
C TYR A 90 10.15 10.62 3.68
N ILE A 91 9.47 10.35 2.56
CA ILE A 91 9.46 9.01 1.97
C ILE A 91 10.84 8.59 1.44
N VAL A 92 11.61 9.52 0.86
CA VAL A 92 13.01 9.29 0.46
C VAL A 92 13.85 8.86 1.66
N VAL A 93 13.73 9.56 2.79
CA VAL A 93 14.45 9.25 4.02
C VAL A 93 14.09 7.85 4.51
N ILE A 94 12.80 7.50 4.59
CA ILE A 94 12.38 6.16 5.06
C ILE A 94 12.91 5.07 4.13
N ILE A 95 12.68 5.18 2.82
CA ILE A 95 13.12 4.16 1.85
C ILE A 95 14.65 4.05 1.88
N GLY A 96 15.36 5.18 1.92
CA GLY A 96 16.81 5.26 2.03
C GLY A 96 17.33 4.62 3.30
N MET A 97 16.71 4.88 4.46
CA MET A 97 17.04 4.25 5.72
C MET A 97 16.81 2.74 5.67
N VAL A 98 15.64 2.29 5.22
CA VAL A 98 15.33 0.86 5.14
C VAL A 98 16.27 0.15 4.19
N TRP A 99 16.70 0.77 3.08
CA TRP A 99 17.72 0.22 2.18
C TRP A 99 19.11 0.14 2.82
N SER A 100 19.49 1.17 3.58
CA SER A 100 20.84 1.36 4.13
C SER A 100 21.08 0.67 5.46
N ILE A 101 20.03 0.44 6.24
CA ILE A 101 20.10 -0.22 7.54
C ILE A 101 20.27 -1.72 7.36
N ARG A 102 21.19 -2.26 8.15
CA ARG A 102 21.23 -3.66 8.54
C ARG A 102 20.52 -3.77 9.89
N PHE A 103 19.41 -4.51 9.90
CA PHE A 103 18.54 -4.63 11.07
C PHE A 103 19.03 -5.72 12.03
N LYS A 104 18.84 -5.50 13.34
CA LYS A 104 19.13 -6.49 14.39
C LYS A 104 18.37 -7.78 14.08
N THR A 105 19.06 -8.90 14.02
CA THR A 105 18.42 -10.18 13.68
C THR A 105 17.41 -10.59 14.75
N ILE A 106 16.22 -11.02 14.32
CA ILE A 106 15.18 -11.52 15.22
C ILE A 106 15.57 -12.95 15.66
N SER A 107 15.60 -13.19 16.96
CA SER A 107 15.84 -14.53 17.51
C SER A 107 14.65 -15.47 17.24
N ALA A 108 14.89 -16.76 17.03
CA ALA A 108 13.86 -17.77 16.82
C ALA A 108 12.77 -17.80 17.92
N HIS A 109 13.14 -17.54 19.19
CA HIS A 109 12.19 -17.45 20.30
C HIS A 109 11.14 -16.34 20.10
N ASN A 110 11.53 -15.22 19.49
CA ASN A 110 10.67 -14.07 19.27
C ASN A 110 9.84 -14.20 17.98
N HIS A 111 10.18 -15.11 17.05
CA HIS A 111 9.40 -15.33 15.82
C HIS A 111 7.94 -15.60 16.14
N ARG A 112 7.67 -16.55 17.05
CA ARG A 112 6.30 -16.92 17.42
C ARG A 112 5.55 -15.77 18.06
N LYS A 113 6.21 -14.93 18.88
CA LYS A 113 5.57 -13.80 19.56
C LYS A 113 5.14 -12.73 18.56
N ILE A 114 6.05 -12.33 17.67
CA ILE A 114 5.75 -11.33 16.64
C ILE A 114 4.67 -11.83 15.69
N LEU A 115 4.77 -13.08 15.25
CA LEU A 115 3.77 -13.70 14.39
C LEU A 115 2.39 -13.78 15.04
N ARG A 116 2.30 -14.21 16.29
CA ARG A 116 1.03 -14.21 17.04
C ARG A 116 0.45 -12.81 17.15
N PHE A 117 1.30 -11.80 17.33
CA PHE A 117 0.83 -10.42 17.40
C PHE A 117 0.28 -9.96 16.04
N PHE A 118 0.94 -10.30 14.92
CA PHE A 118 0.38 -10.05 13.59
C PHE A 118 -0.98 -10.73 13.40
N TYR A 119 -1.15 -11.99 13.83
CA TYR A 119 -2.46 -12.65 13.74
C TYR A 119 -3.53 -11.97 14.60
N LEU A 120 -3.17 -11.51 15.79
CA LEU A 120 -4.06 -10.76 16.66
C LEU A 120 -4.47 -9.43 15.99
N VAL A 121 -3.53 -8.71 15.39
CA VAL A 121 -3.80 -7.48 14.61
C VAL A 121 -4.75 -7.76 13.45
N VAL A 122 -4.47 -8.78 12.61
CA VAL A 122 -5.38 -9.17 11.51
C VAL A 122 -6.76 -9.51 12.04
N GLY A 123 -6.83 -10.30 13.12
CA GLY A 123 -8.08 -10.68 13.76
C GLY A 123 -8.90 -9.49 14.22
N MET A 124 -8.29 -8.54 14.94
CA MET A 124 -8.99 -7.36 15.43
C MET A 124 -9.51 -6.48 14.28
N VAL A 125 -8.66 -6.20 13.28
CA VAL A 125 -9.02 -5.29 12.20
C VAL A 125 -10.09 -5.92 11.28
N VAL A 126 -9.98 -7.22 10.97
CA VAL A 126 -10.99 -7.93 10.16
C VAL A 126 -12.28 -8.13 10.93
N ALA A 127 -12.23 -8.41 12.23
CA ALA A 127 -13.42 -8.49 13.07
C ALA A 127 -14.15 -7.15 13.14
N LEU A 128 -13.42 -6.04 13.31
CA LEU A 128 -14.00 -4.70 13.25
C LEU A 128 -14.66 -4.42 11.90
N ALA A 129 -13.97 -4.78 10.80
CA ALA A 129 -14.53 -4.64 9.44
C ALA A 129 -15.84 -5.45 9.28
N ALA A 130 -15.89 -6.66 9.83
CA ALA A 130 -17.09 -7.48 9.81
C ALA A 130 -18.23 -6.88 10.66
N VAL A 131 -17.92 -6.31 11.83
CA VAL A 131 -18.90 -5.63 12.70
C VAL A 131 -19.45 -4.38 12.02
N GLU A 132 -18.58 -3.54 11.42
CA GLU A 132 -19.01 -2.38 10.64
C GLU A 132 -19.90 -2.80 9.47
N MET A 133 -19.51 -3.83 8.72
CA MET A 133 -20.32 -4.34 7.61
C MET A 133 -21.66 -4.90 8.07
N ALA A 134 -21.69 -5.62 9.19
CA ALA A 134 -22.92 -6.11 9.78
C ALA A 134 -23.85 -4.96 10.18
N GLN A 135 -23.31 -3.90 10.79
CA GLN A 135 -24.10 -2.70 11.09
C GLN A 135 -24.70 -2.08 9.82
N ILE A 136 -23.89 -1.90 8.77
CA ILE A 136 -24.32 -1.31 7.49
C ILE A 136 -25.44 -2.16 6.87
N ILE A 137 -25.30 -3.49 6.85
CA ILE A 137 -26.30 -4.39 6.26
C ILE A 137 -27.59 -4.46 7.07
N LEU A 138 -27.49 -4.52 8.41
CA LEU A 138 -28.65 -4.74 9.29
C LEU A 138 -29.42 -3.47 9.60
N THR A 139 -28.73 -2.33 9.70
CA THR A 139 -29.34 -1.06 10.18
C THR A 139 -29.29 0.05 9.13
N GLY A 140 -28.50 -0.10 8.07
CA GLY A 140 -28.19 1.00 7.13
C GLY A 140 -27.31 2.10 7.75
N GLY A 141 -26.96 2.00 9.03
CA GLY A 141 -26.18 2.99 9.76
C GLY A 141 -24.67 2.79 9.63
N SER A 142 -23.90 3.81 10.01
CA SER A 142 -22.43 3.79 10.03
C SER A 142 -21.84 4.34 11.33
N SER A 143 -22.59 4.32 12.43
CA SER A 143 -22.20 5.01 13.68
C SER A 143 -20.90 4.49 14.30
N ILE A 144 -20.57 3.20 14.13
CA ILE A 144 -19.29 2.65 14.59
C ILE A 144 -18.13 3.31 13.82
N MET A 145 -18.25 3.35 12.50
CA MET A 145 -17.25 3.97 11.63
C MET A 145 -17.16 5.48 11.86
N GLU A 146 -18.28 6.17 12.06
CA GLU A 146 -18.32 7.59 12.44
C GLU A 146 -17.59 7.83 13.76
N GLY A 147 -17.82 7.00 14.78
CA GLY A 147 -17.16 7.08 16.08
C GLY A 147 -15.64 6.96 15.99
N ILE A 148 -15.16 6.01 15.19
CA ILE A 148 -13.72 5.79 14.97
C ILE A 148 -13.11 6.92 14.14
N SER A 149 -13.80 7.37 13.09
CA SER A 149 -13.29 8.37 12.14
C SER A 149 -12.87 9.69 12.78
N LYS A 150 -13.46 10.04 13.93
CA LYS A 150 -13.11 11.24 14.72
C LYS A 150 -11.67 11.22 15.22
N TYR A 151 -11.09 10.03 15.41
CA TYR A 151 -9.72 9.84 15.89
C TYR A 151 -8.73 9.60 14.75
N LEU A 152 -9.21 9.47 13.50
CA LEU A 152 -8.36 9.26 12.35
C LEU A 152 -7.88 10.59 11.76
N ILE A 153 -6.71 10.56 11.11
CA ILE A 153 -6.08 11.77 10.60
C ILE A 153 -6.75 12.35 9.35
N TYR A 154 -7.38 11.49 8.55
CA TYR A 154 -8.17 11.88 7.38
C TYR A 154 -9.65 11.58 7.64
N SER A 155 -10.51 12.43 7.07
CA SER A 155 -11.96 12.30 7.21
C SER A 155 -12.51 11.15 6.38
N ASN A 156 -13.32 10.28 6.99
CA ASN A 156 -14.06 9.23 6.29
C ASN A 156 -15.37 9.75 5.66
N SER A 157 -15.56 11.06 5.56
CA SER A 157 -16.80 11.71 5.07
C SER A 157 -17.28 11.18 3.73
N TYR A 158 -16.37 10.93 2.78
CA TYR A 158 -16.70 10.32 1.50
C TYR A 158 -17.35 8.94 1.66
N VAL A 159 -16.75 8.07 2.50
CA VAL A 159 -17.26 6.71 2.72
C VAL A 159 -18.56 6.74 3.51
N LEU A 160 -18.67 7.64 4.49
CA LEU A 160 -19.90 7.85 5.25
C LEU A 160 -21.07 8.27 4.34
N ASN A 161 -20.80 9.20 3.41
CA ASN A 161 -21.79 9.60 2.42
C ASN A 161 -22.13 8.44 1.48
N PHE A 162 -21.13 7.67 1.03
CA PHE A 162 -21.36 6.48 0.20
C PHE A 162 -22.27 5.46 0.89
N ILE A 163 -22.12 5.24 2.20
CA ILE A 163 -22.97 4.34 2.98
C ILE A 163 -24.39 4.90 3.13
N LYS A 164 -24.55 6.20 3.38
CA LYS A 164 -25.86 6.86 3.45
C LYS A 164 -26.70 6.64 2.19
N PHE A 165 -26.07 6.51 1.02
CA PHE A 165 -26.73 6.20 -0.24
C PHE A 165 -26.78 4.69 -0.57
N GLY A 166 -26.69 3.81 0.44
CA GLY A 166 -26.83 2.36 0.29
C GLY A 166 -25.55 1.61 -0.10
N GLY A 167 -24.40 2.30 -0.11
CA GLY A 167 -23.11 1.70 -0.39
C GLY A 167 -22.63 0.76 0.73
N LYS A 168 -22.02 -0.37 0.36
CA LYS A 168 -21.53 -1.39 1.29
C LYS A 168 -20.00 -1.46 1.28
N ARG A 169 -19.34 -0.68 2.13
CA ARG A 169 -17.88 -0.70 2.33
C ARG A 169 -17.51 -0.38 3.77
N THR A 170 -16.42 -0.96 4.24
CA THR A 170 -15.84 -0.70 5.56
C THR A 170 -14.40 -0.20 5.40
N THR A 171 -13.98 0.65 6.34
CA THR A 171 -12.60 1.12 6.45
C THR A 171 -11.91 0.63 7.72
N ALA A 172 -12.66 0.06 8.68
CA ALA A 172 -12.15 -0.30 9.99
C ALA A 172 -11.36 0.88 10.61
N LEU A 173 -10.09 0.65 10.97
CA LEU A 173 -9.20 1.67 11.55
C LEU A 173 -8.48 2.55 10.52
N TYR A 174 -8.86 2.48 9.25
CA TYR A 174 -8.19 3.20 8.16
C TYR A 174 -9.08 4.27 7.56
N PHE A 175 -8.48 5.20 6.81
CA PHE A 175 -9.22 6.34 6.28
C PHE A 175 -10.00 6.03 5.00
N GLU A 176 -9.58 5.01 4.25
CA GLU A 176 -10.22 4.61 3.01
C GLU A 176 -10.22 3.09 2.82
N PRO A 177 -11.19 2.52 2.08
CA PRO A 177 -11.26 1.08 1.89
C PRO A 177 -10.09 0.53 1.08
N ALA A 178 -9.58 1.30 0.12
CA ALA A 178 -8.37 0.92 -0.62
C ALA A 178 -7.15 0.92 0.30
N PHE A 179 -6.99 1.94 1.14
CA PHE A 179 -5.90 1.99 2.10
C PHE A 179 -5.97 0.87 3.15
N PHE A 180 -7.17 0.49 3.59
CA PHE A 180 -7.39 -0.68 4.44
C PHE A 180 -6.91 -1.97 3.75
N ALA A 181 -7.29 -2.20 2.49
CA ALA A 181 -6.83 -3.36 1.74
C ALA A 181 -5.30 -3.36 1.53
N LEU A 182 -4.69 -2.19 1.28
CA LEU A 182 -3.23 -2.04 1.21
C LEU A 182 -2.56 -2.48 2.52
N ALA A 183 -3.12 -2.08 3.67
CA ALA A 183 -2.60 -2.48 4.96
C ALA A 183 -2.71 -3.98 5.20
N LEU A 184 -3.83 -4.60 4.85
CA LEU A 184 -3.99 -6.07 4.94
C LEU A 184 -2.96 -6.81 4.08
N ILE A 185 -2.70 -6.36 2.85
CA ILE A 185 -1.70 -6.97 1.97
C ILE A 185 -0.28 -6.75 2.52
N SER A 186 -0.01 -5.59 3.10
CA SER A 186 1.27 -5.33 3.78
C SER A 186 1.48 -6.24 4.99
N ILE A 187 0.44 -6.45 5.82
CA ILE A 187 0.50 -7.41 6.94
C ILE A 187 0.67 -8.83 6.40
N TRP A 188 -0.05 -9.19 5.34
CA TRP A 188 0.08 -10.49 4.69
C TRP A 188 1.52 -10.77 4.28
N LEU A 189 2.15 -9.87 3.54
CA LEU A 189 3.53 -10.00 3.10
C LEU A 189 4.50 -10.03 4.29
N SER A 190 4.23 -9.27 5.35
CA SER A 190 4.98 -9.29 6.60
C SER A 190 4.96 -10.68 7.26
N ILE A 191 3.78 -11.31 7.35
CA ILE A 191 3.62 -12.68 7.84
C ILE A 191 4.34 -13.69 6.94
N LYS A 192 4.23 -13.53 5.61
CA LYS A 192 4.89 -14.42 4.65
C LYS A 192 6.42 -14.38 4.72
N GLN A 193 7.02 -13.31 5.25
CA GLN A 193 8.47 -13.25 5.46
C GLN A 193 8.99 -14.27 6.48
N PHE A 194 8.14 -14.81 7.35
CA PHE A 194 8.50 -15.86 8.30
C PHE A 194 8.64 -17.26 7.66
N GLY A 195 8.31 -17.42 6.37
CA GLY A 195 8.51 -18.67 5.63
C GLY A 195 7.60 -19.83 6.06
N ILE A 196 6.49 -19.52 6.74
CA ILE A 196 5.53 -20.49 7.25
C ILE A 196 4.21 -20.46 6.45
N LYS A 197 3.53 -21.62 6.37
CA LYS A 197 2.20 -21.72 5.75
C LYS A 197 1.13 -21.30 6.76
N THR A 198 0.22 -20.43 6.31
CA THR A 198 -0.71 -19.72 7.20
C THR A 198 -2.11 -19.61 6.58
N PRO A 199 -2.76 -20.72 6.18
CA PRO A 199 -4.00 -20.69 5.40
C PRO A 199 -5.13 -19.95 6.13
N LYS A 200 -5.19 -20.03 7.46
CA LYS A 200 -6.18 -19.30 8.27
C LYS A 200 -6.02 -17.79 8.15
N SER A 201 -4.78 -17.26 8.24
CA SER A 201 -4.56 -15.83 8.09
C SER A 201 -4.80 -15.37 6.65
N ASP A 202 -4.47 -16.21 5.66
CA ASP A 202 -4.71 -15.92 4.24
C ASP A 202 -6.22 -15.74 3.99
N ALA A 203 -7.05 -16.64 4.55
CA ALA A 203 -8.51 -16.53 4.48
C ALA A 203 -9.05 -15.29 5.20
N MET A 204 -8.53 -14.96 6.39
CA MET A 204 -8.93 -13.76 7.12
C MET A 204 -8.58 -12.47 6.37
N ILE A 205 -7.39 -12.43 5.75
CA ILE A 205 -6.94 -11.28 4.96
C ILE A 205 -7.81 -11.13 3.71
N LEU A 206 -8.11 -12.22 3.01
CA LEU A 206 -9.03 -12.20 1.88
C LEU A 206 -10.42 -11.70 2.30
N ALA A 207 -10.95 -12.21 3.43
CA ALA A 207 -12.23 -11.75 3.95
C ALA A 207 -12.23 -10.24 4.23
N GLY A 208 -11.19 -9.72 4.89
CA GLY A 208 -11.05 -8.28 5.12
C GLY A 208 -10.98 -7.45 3.83
N ILE A 209 -10.24 -7.94 2.81
CA ILE A 209 -10.15 -7.29 1.50
C ILE A 209 -11.52 -7.27 0.81
N ILE A 210 -12.28 -8.37 0.85
CA ILE A 210 -13.63 -8.44 0.27
C ILE A 210 -14.57 -7.48 1.01
N LEU A 211 -14.56 -7.48 2.34
CA LEU A 211 -15.38 -6.58 3.16
C LEU A 211 -15.09 -5.11 2.88
N SER A 212 -13.82 -4.75 2.65
CA SER A 212 -13.46 -3.38 2.27
C SER A 212 -14.14 -2.91 0.97
N GLY A 213 -14.52 -3.84 0.07
CA GLY A 213 -15.00 -3.47 -1.26
C GLY A 213 -13.95 -2.70 -2.06
N SER A 214 -12.67 -3.04 -1.87
CA SER A 214 -11.54 -2.47 -2.59
C SER A 214 -11.21 -3.29 -3.84
N PHE A 215 -11.40 -2.70 -5.02
CA PHE A 215 -11.06 -3.36 -6.30
C PHE A 215 -9.55 -3.62 -6.43
N SER A 216 -8.71 -2.63 -6.10
CA SER A 216 -7.25 -2.78 -6.13
C SER A 216 -6.76 -3.85 -5.15
N GLY A 217 -7.41 -3.95 -3.99
CA GLY A 217 -7.16 -4.99 -2.99
C GLY A 217 -7.42 -6.40 -3.54
N VAL A 218 -8.63 -6.62 -4.08
CA VAL A 218 -9.02 -7.91 -4.65
C VAL A 218 -8.09 -8.30 -5.80
N MET A 219 -7.82 -7.37 -6.74
CA MET A 219 -6.94 -7.65 -7.89
C MET A 219 -5.51 -7.96 -7.48
N THR A 220 -4.97 -7.26 -6.48
CA THR A 220 -3.63 -7.53 -5.97
C THR A 220 -3.54 -8.89 -5.28
N PHE A 221 -4.57 -9.25 -4.50
CA PHE A 221 -4.62 -10.56 -3.87
C PHE A 221 -4.69 -11.68 -4.92
N ILE A 222 -5.54 -11.52 -5.95
CA ILE A 222 -5.62 -12.44 -7.10
C ILE A 222 -4.26 -12.60 -7.77
N LEU A 223 -3.60 -11.48 -8.11
CA LEU A 223 -2.27 -11.49 -8.74
C LEU A 223 -1.24 -12.23 -7.89
N PHE A 224 -1.17 -11.93 -6.59
CA PHE A 224 -0.20 -12.54 -5.69
C PHE A 224 -0.45 -14.02 -5.44
N TYR A 225 -1.71 -14.41 -5.33
CA TYR A 225 -2.12 -15.81 -5.22
C TYR A 225 -1.75 -16.59 -6.48
N LEU A 226 -2.07 -16.06 -7.67
CA LEU A 226 -1.74 -16.70 -8.95
C LEU A 226 -0.22 -16.82 -9.14
N LEU A 227 0.55 -15.81 -8.72
CA LEU A 227 2.02 -15.89 -8.72
C LEU A 227 2.53 -16.96 -7.75
N GLU A 228 1.99 -17.03 -6.54
CA GLU A 228 2.36 -18.10 -5.58
C GLU A 228 2.06 -19.47 -6.16
N TRP A 229 0.85 -19.66 -6.69
CA TRP A 229 0.42 -20.89 -7.35
C TRP A 229 1.34 -21.24 -8.53
N ALA A 230 1.64 -20.26 -9.40
CA ALA A 230 2.54 -20.43 -10.53
C ALA A 230 3.93 -20.90 -10.10
N PHE A 231 4.55 -20.21 -9.13
CA PHE A 231 5.89 -20.58 -8.67
C PHE A 231 5.92 -21.94 -7.95
N GLN A 232 4.83 -22.31 -7.29
CA GLN A 232 4.75 -23.54 -6.51
C GLN A 232 4.44 -24.76 -7.37
N TYR A 233 3.61 -24.59 -8.41
CA TYR A 233 3.07 -25.71 -9.18
C TYR A 233 3.58 -25.79 -10.61
N LEU A 234 3.96 -24.69 -11.29
CA LEU A 234 4.35 -24.74 -12.71
C LEU A 234 5.77 -25.26 -12.99
N ASN A 235 6.49 -25.75 -11.98
CA ASN A 235 7.75 -26.45 -12.20
C ASN A 235 7.51 -27.88 -12.72
N LYS A 236 8.24 -28.32 -13.75
CA LYS A 236 8.07 -29.63 -14.44
C LYS A 236 8.00 -30.82 -13.46
N ASP A 237 8.84 -30.82 -12.42
CA ASP A 237 8.88 -31.89 -11.41
C ASP A 237 7.74 -31.78 -10.38
N ALA A 238 7.26 -30.56 -10.12
CA ALA A 238 6.18 -30.28 -9.19
C ALA A 238 4.81 -30.60 -9.79
N ILE A 239 4.58 -30.29 -11.08
CA ILE A 239 3.33 -30.61 -11.79
C ILE A 239 3.05 -32.11 -11.68
N LYS A 240 3.99 -32.98 -12.06
CA LYS A 240 3.76 -34.43 -12.06
C LYS A 240 3.40 -35.00 -10.68
N LYS A 241 3.97 -34.45 -9.60
CA LYS A 241 3.77 -34.96 -8.23
C LYS A 241 2.63 -34.29 -7.47
N LYS A 242 2.26 -33.05 -7.84
CA LYS A 242 1.30 -32.21 -7.09
C LYS A 242 0.13 -31.73 -7.94
N LEU A 243 -0.04 -32.25 -9.16
CA LEU A 243 -1.16 -31.93 -10.05
C LEU A 243 -2.53 -31.94 -9.37
N PRO A 244 -2.94 -32.98 -8.60
CA PRO A 244 -4.26 -32.98 -7.98
C PRO A 244 -4.43 -31.83 -7.00
N LEU A 245 -3.38 -31.51 -6.22
CA LEU A 245 -3.40 -30.44 -5.24
C LEU A 245 -3.39 -29.06 -5.91
N ALA A 246 -2.68 -28.92 -7.03
CA ALA A 246 -2.67 -27.73 -7.86
C ALA A 246 -4.07 -27.44 -8.45
N LEU A 247 -4.75 -28.47 -8.96
CA LEU A 247 -6.11 -28.37 -9.50
C LEU A 247 -7.12 -28.00 -8.41
N VAL A 248 -7.11 -28.69 -7.26
CA VAL A 248 -8.00 -28.36 -6.13
C VAL A 248 -7.79 -26.92 -5.67
N SER A 249 -6.53 -26.49 -5.53
CA SER A 249 -6.18 -25.12 -5.15
C SER A 249 -6.73 -24.11 -6.15
N LEU A 250 -6.54 -24.35 -7.46
CA LEU A 250 -7.00 -23.45 -8.51
C LEU A 250 -8.53 -23.42 -8.59
N THR A 251 -9.21 -24.56 -8.45
CA THR A 251 -10.67 -24.64 -8.45
C THR A 251 -11.26 -23.85 -7.28
N LEU A 252 -10.74 -24.03 -6.06
CA LEU A 252 -11.21 -23.26 -4.89
C LEU A 252 -11.01 -21.75 -5.09
N PHE A 253 -9.89 -21.36 -5.67
CA PHE A 253 -9.63 -19.97 -6.01
C PHE A 253 -10.61 -19.42 -7.06
N LEU A 254 -10.87 -20.18 -8.13
CA LEU A 254 -11.82 -19.81 -9.17
C LEU A 254 -13.24 -19.66 -8.63
N VAL A 255 -13.68 -20.53 -7.71
CA VAL A 255 -14.97 -20.36 -7.02
C VAL A 255 -15.03 -19.02 -6.30
N GLY A 256 -13.96 -18.64 -5.59
CA GLY A 256 -13.86 -17.31 -4.95
C GLY A 256 -13.93 -16.16 -5.95
N VAL A 257 -13.25 -16.28 -7.10
CA VAL A 257 -13.30 -15.27 -8.17
C VAL A 257 -14.70 -15.17 -8.77
N ILE A 258 -15.41 -16.29 -8.99
CA ILE A 258 -16.79 -16.31 -9.50
C ILE A 258 -17.73 -15.58 -8.53
N ILE A 259 -17.59 -15.79 -7.23
CA ILE A 259 -18.38 -15.08 -6.21
C ILE A 259 -18.09 -13.57 -6.26
N ALA A 260 -16.83 -13.18 -6.46
CA ALA A 260 -16.43 -11.77 -6.59
C ALA A 260 -16.73 -11.18 -7.98
N PHE A 261 -17.07 -12.00 -8.98
CA PHE A 261 -17.17 -11.59 -10.38
C PHE A 261 -18.21 -10.50 -10.63
N PRO A 262 -19.43 -10.54 -10.04
CA PRO A 262 -20.40 -9.45 -10.24
C PRO A 262 -19.83 -8.08 -9.84
N TYR A 263 -19.12 -8.01 -8.72
CA TYR A 263 -18.45 -6.79 -8.27
C TYR A 263 -17.33 -6.35 -9.21
N ILE A 264 -16.49 -7.29 -9.66
CA ILE A 264 -15.41 -7.02 -10.63
C ILE A 264 -15.99 -6.50 -11.95
N ALA A 265 -17.04 -7.14 -12.45
CA ALA A 265 -17.70 -6.78 -13.70
C ALA A 265 -18.30 -5.37 -13.65
N THR A 266 -19.01 -5.01 -12.57
CA THR A 266 -19.51 -3.63 -12.38
C THR A 266 -18.36 -2.63 -12.40
N ARG A 267 -17.26 -2.91 -11.68
CA ARG A 267 -16.11 -1.99 -11.62
C ARG A 267 -15.39 -1.82 -12.94
N LEU A 268 -15.33 -2.87 -13.76
CA LEU A 268 -14.79 -2.81 -15.11
C LEU A 268 -15.73 -2.05 -16.05
N GLY A 269 -17.05 -2.25 -15.95
CA GLY A 269 -18.05 -1.50 -16.71
C GLY A 269 -18.00 -0.01 -16.42
N ASP A 270 -17.81 0.36 -15.15
CA ASP A 270 -17.67 1.75 -14.71
C ASP A 270 -16.48 2.49 -15.37
N LEU A 271 -15.48 1.78 -15.92
CA LEU A 271 -14.32 2.41 -16.56
C LEU A 271 -14.69 3.28 -17.75
N GLY A 272 -15.78 2.97 -18.45
CA GLY A 272 -16.26 3.75 -19.59
C GLY A 272 -17.21 4.90 -19.23
N THR A 273 -17.62 5.00 -17.97
CA THR A 273 -18.66 5.94 -17.52
C THR A 273 -18.02 7.15 -16.86
N GLU A 274 -18.08 8.31 -17.53
CA GLU A 274 -17.59 9.57 -16.97
C GLU A 274 -18.28 9.90 -15.63
N GLY A 275 -17.51 10.46 -14.69
CA GLY A 275 -17.98 10.73 -13.33
C GLY A 275 -18.04 9.49 -12.41
N SER A 276 -17.84 8.28 -12.93
CA SER A 276 -17.72 7.09 -12.07
C SER A 276 -16.40 7.08 -11.31
N SER A 277 -16.38 6.38 -10.17
CA SER A 277 -15.15 6.21 -9.37
C SER A 277 -14.07 5.42 -10.13
N SER A 278 -14.43 4.44 -10.97
CA SER A 278 -13.44 3.67 -11.73
C SER A 278 -12.82 4.51 -12.85
N TYR A 279 -13.65 5.26 -13.59
CA TYR A 279 -13.19 6.19 -14.63
C TYR A 279 -12.23 7.22 -14.04
N TYR A 280 -12.61 7.87 -12.93
CA TYR A 280 -11.79 8.88 -12.27
C TYR A 280 -10.41 8.39 -11.81
N ARG A 281 -10.28 7.10 -11.50
CA ARG A 281 -9.03 6.51 -10.97
C ARG A 281 -8.07 6.02 -12.05
N ILE A 282 -8.62 5.57 -13.17
CA ILE A 282 -7.87 4.86 -14.20
C ILE A 282 -7.88 5.62 -15.52
N VAL A 283 -9.05 6.01 -16.02
CA VAL A 283 -9.19 6.55 -17.39
C VAL A 283 -9.05 8.07 -17.42
N GLY A 284 -9.81 8.80 -16.60
CA GLY A 284 -9.78 10.27 -16.56
C GLY A 284 -8.36 10.86 -16.41
N PRO A 285 -7.53 10.35 -15.47
CA PRO A 285 -6.16 10.85 -15.30
C PRO A 285 -5.21 10.58 -16.48
N LEU A 286 -5.56 9.73 -17.45
CA LEU A 286 -4.69 9.47 -18.60
C LEU A 286 -4.46 10.72 -19.46
N VAL A 287 -5.44 11.62 -19.51
CA VAL A 287 -5.29 12.91 -20.22
C VAL A 287 -4.19 13.75 -19.55
N MET A 288 -4.21 13.83 -18.22
CA MET A 288 -3.19 14.51 -17.42
C MET A 288 -1.80 13.87 -17.56
N VAL A 289 -1.75 12.53 -17.58
CA VAL A 289 -0.51 11.77 -17.81
C VAL A 289 0.02 12.02 -19.21
N GLY A 290 -0.85 11.99 -20.23
CA GLY A 290 -0.49 12.29 -21.62
C GLY A 290 0.08 13.69 -21.76
N TYR A 291 -0.55 14.69 -21.14
CA TYR A 291 -0.06 16.06 -21.11
C TYR A 291 1.35 16.15 -20.49
N SER A 292 1.56 15.56 -19.30
CA SER A 292 2.87 15.50 -18.63
C SER A 292 3.98 14.88 -19.48
N LEU A 293 3.65 13.90 -20.33
CA LEU A 293 4.62 13.20 -21.17
C LEU A 293 4.89 13.88 -22.51
N THR A 294 3.99 14.74 -22.98
CA THR A 294 4.06 15.34 -24.34
C THR A 294 4.43 16.82 -24.33
N HIS A 295 4.36 17.48 -23.18
CA HIS A 295 4.62 18.91 -23.04
C HIS A 295 5.82 19.19 -22.13
N ILE A 296 6.63 20.17 -22.49
CA ILE A 296 7.85 20.55 -21.75
C ILE A 296 7.51 21.12 -20.36
N ASP A 297 6.40 21.84 -20.27
CA ASP A 297 5.82 22.39 -19.04
C ASP A 297 4.83 21.41 -18.36
N GLY A 298 4.71 20.18 -18.87
CA GLY A 298 3.77 19.19 -18.35
C GLY A 298 4.12 18.63 -16.97
N VAL A 299 5.32 18.89 -16.46
CA VAL A 299 5.71 18.53 -15.09
C VAL A 299 5.04 19.48 -14.11
N VAL A 300 4.37 18.95 -13.09
CA VAL A 300 3.70 19.76 -12.08
C VAL A 300 4.61 19.91 -10.87
N ARG A 301 4.70 21.12 -10.30
CA ARG A 301 5.45 21.36 -9.08
C ARG A 301 4.71 20.80 -7.86
N PHE A 302 5.45 20.32 -6.86
CA PHE A 302 4.85 19.90 -5.59
C PHE A 302 3.90 20.97 -5.02
N GLY A 303 2.78 20.52 -4.44
CA GLY A 303 1.76 21.42 -3.89
C GLY A 303 0.79 22.02 -4.92
N SER A 304 1.02 21.82 -6.22
CA SER A 304 0.16 22.36 -7.30
C SER A 304 -0.81 21.34 -7.91
N LEU A 305 -0.86 20.10 -7.38
CA LEU A 305 -1.67 19.02 -7.95
C LEU A 305 -3.17 19.31 -7.94
N TYR A 306 -3.67 19.98 -6.91
CA TYR A 306 -5.09 20.29 -6.80
C TYR A 306 -5.54 21.20 -7.95
N GLU A 307 -4.80 22.29 -8.14
CA GLU A 307 -5.05 23.29 -9.16
C GLU A 307 -4.87 22.69 -10.56
N TYR A 308 -3.90 21.78 -10.72
CA TYR A 308 -3.68 21.03 -11.96
C TYR A 308 -4.85 20.09 -12.26
N VAL A 309 -5.30 19.26 -11.32
CA VAL A 309 -6.42 18.34 -11.57
C VAL A 309 -7.70 19.11 -11.90
N ALA A 310 -7.93 20.22 -11.19
CA ALA A 310 -9.08 21.08 -11.43
C ALA A 310 -9.08 21.70 -12.84
N SER A 311 -7.91 22.01 -13.42
CA SER A 311 -7.83 22.62 -14.76
C SER A 311 -8.28 21.70 -15.89
N PHE A 312 -8.24 20.37 -15.69
CA PHE A 312 -8.72 19.40 -16.67
C PHE A 312 -10.22 19.10 -16.54
N GLY A 313 -10.91 19.63 -15.52
CA GLY A 313 -12.36 19.49 -15.38
C GLY A 313 -12.86 18.04 -15.21
N ILE A 314 -12.00 17.11 -14.77
CA ILE A 314 -12.35 15.69 -14.69
C ILE A 314 -13.31 15.47 -13.51
N PHE A 315 -14.51 14.98 -13.78
CA PHE A 315 -15.52 14.74 -12.74
C PHE A 315 -15.23 13.50 -11.88
N ASN A 316 -15.45 13.63 -10.57
CA ASN A 316 -15.51 12.54 -9.59
C ASN A 316 -16.87 12.59 -8.89
N GLY A 317 -17.85 11.81 -9.38
CA GLY A 317 -19.23 11.92 -8.94
C GLY A 317 -19.84 13.28 -9.32
N ALA A 318 -20.37 14.00 -8.33
CA ALA A 318 -21.13 15.24 -8.56
C ALA A 318 -20.28 16.52 -8.70
N GLY A 319 -18.94 16.43 -8.70
CA GLY A 319 -18.07 17.60 -8.79
C GLY A 319 -16.74 17.32 -9.48
N VAL A 320 -15.98 18.39 -9.75
CA VAL A 320 -14.64 18.29 -10.33
C VAL A 320 -13.69 17.66 -9.30
N GLY A 321 -12.92 16.70 -9.78
CA GLY A 321 -11.89 16.01 -9.03
C GLY A 321 -10.82 16.94 -8.46
N LYS A 322 -10.29 16.56 -7.30
CA LYS A 322 -9.34 17.37 -6.52
C LYS A 322 -8.01 16.68 -6.28
N THR A 323 -7.94 15.37 -6.54
CA THR A 323 -6.82 14.48 -6.20
C THR A 323 -6.71 13.35 -7.22
N ILE A 324 -5.53 12.75 -7.39
CA ILE A 324 -5.39 11.57 -8.25
C ILE A 324 -5.21 10.35 -7.35
N ASP A 325 -6.19 9.45 -7.32
CA ASP A 325 -6.12 8.22 -6.50
C ASP A 325 -5.31 7.10 -7.18
N ASN A 326 -4.19 7.48 -7.82
CA ASN A 326 -3.25 6.59 -8.48
C ASN A 326 -1.83 7.16 -8.37
N GLY A 327 -1.05 6.57 -7.49
CA GLY A 327 0.33 6.94 -7.21
C GLY A 327 1.26 6.85 -8.42
N LEU A 328 1.04 5.92 -9.36
CA LEU A 328 1.90 5.81 -10.53
C LEU A 328 1.69 7.02 -11.45
N TYR A 329 0.44 7.41 -11.67
CA TYR A 329 0.12 8.62 -12.44
C TYR A 329 0.65 9.87 -11.75
N LEU A 330 0.54 9.92 -10.43
CA LEU A 330 1.09 11.02 -9.65
C LEU A 330 2.62 11.13 -9.79
N LEU A 331 3.36 10.00 -9.80
CA LEU A 331 4.79 10.02 -10.10
C LEU A 331 5.09 10.51 -11.52
N ILE A 332 4.30 10.10 -12.52
CA ILE A 332 4.45 10.59 -13.90
C ILE A 332 4.13 12.08 -14.00
N ILE A 333 3.17 12.59 -13.24
CA ILE A 333 2.85 14.03 -13.24
C ILE A 333 3.98 14.85 -12.58
N TYR A 334 4.61 14.33 -11.52
CA TYR A 334 5.70 15.04 -10.84
C TYR A 334 7.07 14.89 -11.50
N PHE A 335 7.30 13.82 -12.29
CA PHE A 335 8.63 13.49 -12.83
C PHE A 335 8.63 13.10 -14.33
N SER A 336 7.49 13.15 -15.01
CA SER A 336 7.33 12.84 -16.44
C SER A 336 8.03 11.52 -16.83
N TRP A 337 8.76 11.52 -17.95
CA TRP A 337 9.46 10.35 -18.50
C TRP A 337 10.44 9.70 -17.52
N PHE A 338 11.00 10.43 -16.55
CA PHE A 338 11.85 9.80 -15.52
C PHE A 338 11.08 8.77 -14.70
N ALA A 339 9.83 9.04 -14.33
CA ALA A 339 9.00 8.07 -13.61
C ALA A 339 8.71 6.84 -14.47
N VAL A 340 8.43 7.02 -15.77
CA VAL A 340 8.16 5.92 -16.70
C VAL A 340 9.38 5.01 -16.83
N LEU A 341 10.55 5.58 -17.12
CA LEU A 341 11.79 4.83 -17.30
C LEU A 341 12.20 4.10 -16.02
N MET A 342 12.09 4.75 -14.86
CA MET A 342 12.39 4.14 -13.57
C MET A 342 11.43 2.99 -13.23
N THR A 343 10.14 3.16 -13.55
CA THR A 343 9.13 2.11 -13.35
C THR A 343 9.40 0.91 -14.25
N LEU A 344 9.68 1.14 -15.54
CA LEU A 344 10.03 0.06 -16.49
C LEU A 344 11.30 -0.67 -16.06
N TRP A 345 12.33 0.06 -15.65
CA TRP A 345 13.57 -0.52 -15.12
C TRP A 345 13.30 -1.39 -13.90
N TYR A 346 12.51 -0.90 -12.93
CA TYR A 346 12.16 -1.65 -11.72
C TYR A 346 11.35 -2.90 -12.06
N MET A 347 10.34 -2.78 -12.93
CA MET A 347 9.53 -3.90 -13.40
C MET A 347 10.38 -4.94 -14.15
N GLY A 348 11.37 -4.52 -14.94
CA GLY A 348 12.34 -5.43 -15.57
C GLY A 348 13.16 -6.23 -14.55
N LYS A 349 13.55 -5.63 -13.42
CA LYS A 349 14.20 -6.34 -12.30
C LYS A 349 13.26 -7.36 -11.65
N VAL A 350 12.00 -6.99 -11.42
CA VAL A 350 10.99 -7.90 -10.86
C VAL A 350 10.71 -9.06 -11.81
N LEU A 351 10.59 -8.81 -13.11
CA LEU A 351 10.41 -9.85 -14.12
C LEU A 351 11.59 -10.82 -14.14
N LYS A 352 12.82 -10.31 -14.16
CA LYS A 352 14.02 -11.16 -14.06
C LYS A 352 14.01 -11.99 -12.78
N MET A 353 13.50 -11.47 -11.68
CA MET A 353 13.36 -12.23 -10.43
C MET A 353 12.28 -13.31 -10.55
N ALA A 354 11.13 -12.99 -11.15
CA ALA A 354 10.03 -13.92 -11.36
C ALA A 354 10.44 -15.12 -12.23
N LEU A 355 11.16 -14.88 -13.32
CA LEU A 355 11.67 -15.94 -14.19
C LEU A 355 12.58 -16.94 -13.47
N ASN A 356 13.30 -16.48 -12.45
CA ASN A 356 14.19 -17.33 -11.64
C ASN A 356 13.51 -17.93 -10.39
N ALA A 357 12.23 -17.66 -10.16
CA ALA A 357 11.53 -18.03 -8.93
C ALA A 357 10.67 -19.30 -9.05
N PHE A 358 10.57 -19.90 -10.24
CA PHE A 358 9.84 -21.15 -10.45
C PHE A 358 10.49 -22.29 -9.66
N GLY A 359 9.71 -22.93 -8.77
CA GLY A 359 10.18 -23.97 -7.87
C GLY A 359 10.89 -23.47 -6.61
N ASP A 360 11.33 -22.20 -6.54
CA ASP A 360 12.08 -21.67 -5.39
C ASP A 360 11.82 -20.16 -5.14
N ASN A 361 10.57 -19.81 -4.83
CA ASN A 361 10.21 -18.44 -4.40
C ASN A 361 10.19 -18.30 -2.87
N ARG A 362 11.33 -18.51 -2.21
CA ARG A 362 11.42 -18.49 -0.74
C ARG A 362 10.98 -17.15 -0.13
N ASN A 363 10.03 -17.27 0.79
CA ASN A 363 9.40 -16.16 1.52
C ASN A 363 8.93 -15.04 0.59
N PHE A 364 8.29 -15.41 -0.53
CA PHE A 364 7.52 -14.50 -1.38
C PHE A 364 8.36 -13.34 -1.93
N ARG A 365 9.60 -13.63 -2.32
CA ARG A 365 10.55 -12.60 -2.75
C ARG A 365 9.99 -11.82 -3.94
N VAL A 366 9.43 -12.49 -4.94
CA VAL A 366 8.87 -11.79 -6.10
C VAL A 366 7.70 -10.88 -5.70
N GLN A 367 6.74 -11.39 -4.94
CA GLN A 367 5.58 -10.61 -4.49
C GLN A 367 6.01 -9.43 -3.61
N LEU A 368 7.01 -9.61 -2.75
CA LEU A 368 7.55 -8.53 -1.91
C LEU A 368 8.06 -7.35 -2.75
N TYR A 369 8.83 -7.62 -3.80
CA TYR A 369 9.33 -6.54 -4.68
C TYR A 369 8.25 -6.03 -5.63
N LEU A 370 7.33 -6.87 -6.09
CA LEU A 370 6.19 -6.47 -6.93
C LEU A 370 5.18 -5.61 -6.16
N PHE A 371 5.10 -5.75 -4.84
CA PHE A 371 4.21 -4.97 -4.00
C PHE A 371 4.45 -3.47 -4.08
N THR A 372 5.70 -3.02 -4.20
CA THR A 372 6.01 -1.59 -4.30
C THR A 372 5.30 -0.92 -5.48
N PRO A 373 5.46 -1.34 -6.75
CA PRO A 373 4.73 -0.73 -7.87
C PRO A 373 3.21 -1.02 -7.81
N VAL A 374 2.79 -2.20 -7.37
CA VAL A 374 1.36 -2.54 -7.29
C VAL A 374 0.63 -1.68 -6.23
N SER A 375 1.31 -1.33 -5.14
CA SER A 375 0.73 -0.49 -4.09
C SER A 375 0.42 0.93 -4.54
N LEU A 376 1.06 1.43 -5.60
CA LEU A 376 0.80 2.76 -6.15
C LEU A 376 -0.65 2.88 -6.68
N PHE A 377 -1.28 1.77 -7.05
CA PHE A 377 -2.68 1.76 -7.52
C PHE A 377 -3.73 1.81 -6.40
N PHE A 378 -3.30 1.87 -5.13
CA PHE A 378 -4.23 1.88 -4.00
C PHE A 378 -4.62 3.27 -3.53
N THR A 379 -3.76 4.26 -3.73
CA THR A 379 -3.97 5.60 -3.16
C THR A 379 -3.14 6.65 -3.89
N GLY A 380 -3.63 7.89 -3.89
CA GLY A 380 -2.86 9.08 -4.28
C GLY A 380 -1.91 9.57 -3.18
N SER A 381 -2.09 9.13 -1.94
CA SER A 381 -1.32 9.57 -0.77
C SER A 381 0.04 8.88 -0.65
N ILE A 382 0.74 8.67 -1.77
CA ILE A 382 1.98 7.89 -1.81
C ILE A 382 3.18 8.57 -1.14
N PHE A 383 3.08 9.84 -0.78
CA PHE A 383 4.10 10.55 0.01
C PHE A 383 3.74 10.61 1.50
N SER A 384 2.62 10.02 1.91
CA SER A 384 2.22 10.05 3.32
C SER A 384 3.10 9.12 4.17
N PRO A 385 3.33 9.47 5.46
CA PRO A 385 4.04 8.59 6.38
C PRO A 385 3.43 7.20 6.55
N GLU A 386 2.10 7.13 6.50
CA GLU A 386 1.30 5.91 6.62
C GLU A 386 1.57 4.99 5.45
N TYR A 387 1.49 5.50 4.22
CA TYR A 387 1.83 4.73 3.03
C TYR A 387 3.28 4.22 3.11
N ALA A 388 4.23 5.08 3.45
CA ALA A 388 5.63 4.71 3.55
C ALA A 388 5.85 3.53 4.52
N PHE A 389 5.23 3.55 5.71
CA PHE A 389 5.28 2.43 6.66
C PHE A 389 4.75 1.13 6.05
N LEU A 390 3.58 1.17 5.42
CA LEU A 390 2.94 -0.02 4.83
C LEU A 390 3.83 -0.65 3.75
N ILE A 391 4.55 0.14 2.95
CA ILE A 391 5.43 -0.40 1.92
C ILE A 391 6.71 -0.99 2.50
N VAL A 392 7.31 -0.35 3.51
CA VAL A 392 8.62 -0.76 4.00
C VAL A 392 8.60 -1.83 5.09
N CYS A 393 7.51 -1.96 5.87
CA CYS A 393 7.44 -2.93 6.97
C CYS A 393 7.75 -4.38 6.53
N PRO A 394 7.21 -4.90 5.42
CA PRO A 394 7.60 -6.21 4.90
C PRO A 394 9.11 -6.35 4.61
N PHE A 395 9.76 -5.29 4.10
CA PHE A 395 11.21 -5.29 3.84
C PHE A 395 12.05 -5.26 5.12
N ILE A 396 11.59 -4.54 6.15
CA ILE A 396 12.22 -4.54 7.48
C ILE A 396 12.26 -5.97 8.02
N LEU A 397 11.11 -6.67 8.00
CA LEU A 397 11.02 -8.06 8.46
C LEU A 397 11.88 -9.00 7.62
N ARG A 398 11.85 -8.87 6.28
CA ARG A 398 12.72 -9.69 5.40
C ARG A 398 14.18 -9.58 5.79
N LYS A 399 14.66 -8.36 6.05
CA LYS A 399 16.05 -8.11 6.45
C LYS A 399 16.36 -8.60 7.87
N ALA A 400 15.39 -8.49 8.78
CA ALA A 400 15.57 -8.84 10.19
C ALA A 400 15.49 -10.36 10.47
N LEU A 401 14.78 -11.13 9.65
CA LEU A 401 14.57 -12.58 9.87
C LEU A 401 15.75 -13.46 9.40
N LYS A 402 16.74 -12.89 8.68
CA LYS A 402 17.99 -13.55 8.25
C LYS A 402 17.79 -15.00 7.76
N ILE A 403 16.81 -15.19 6.88
CA ILE A 403 16.54 -16.48 6.23
C ILE A 403 17.35 -16.49 4.93
N SER A 404 18.57 -17.00 5.01
CA SER A 404 19.42 -17.37 3.86
C SER A 404 18.92 -18.65 3.23
#